data_AF-A0A6L8K5W9-F1
#
_entry.id   AF-A0A6L8K5W9-F1
#
_cell.length_a   1.000
_cell.length_b   1.000
_cell.length_c   1.000
_cell.angle_alpha   90.00
_cell.angle_beta   90.00
_cell.angle_gamma   90.00
#
_symmetry.space_group_name_H-M   'P 1'
#
loop_
_entity.id
_entity.type
_entity.pdbx_description
1 polymer ?
#
loop_
_entity_poly.entity_id
_entity_poly.type
_entity_poly.pdbx_seq_one_letter_code
_entity_poly.pdbx_strand_id
1 'polypeptide(L)'
;MRTLFHGYYRPNDDALEELWRDACFIFDTNVVLEAYALPETAREEFLSVLEKISDRIWIPYQVALEFHRRRFTKIKDTSKGIAEMRETGKTNLSRMVVGVNKLDFDKWNTGIQNLPAILSQLAAQYRHDSIAKQ
;
A
#
# COMPACT_ATOMS: atom_id res chain seq x y z
N MET A 1 -28.53 12.20 -23.88
CA MET A 1 -27.90 11.94 -22.57
C MET A 1 -26.70 11.01 -22.67
N ARG A 2 -26.79 9.84 -23.33
CA ARG A 2 -25.65 8.93 -23.53
C ARG A 2 -24.39 9.58 -24.14
N THR A 3 -24.58 10.46 -25.11
CA THR A 3 -23.49 11.18 -25.79
C THR A 3 -22.84 12.32 -25.01
N LEU A 4 -23.43 12.73 -23.88
CA LEU A 4 -22.88 13.80 -23.03
C LEU A 4 -22.13 13.22 -21.82
N PHE A 5 -22.49 12.00 -21.40
CA PHE A 5 -22.01 11.38 -20.18
C PHE A 5 -21.52 9.96 -20.44
N HIS A 6 -20.65 9.80 -21.44
CA HIS A 6 -20.14 8.48 -21.87
C HIS A 6 -19.56 7.66 -20.71
N GLY A 7 -18.90 8.28 -19.74
CA GLY A 7 -18.32 7.59 -18.57
C GLY A 7 -19.34 6.91 -17.63
N TYR A 8 -20.64 7.24 -17.73
CA TYR A 8 -21.69 6.58 -16.95
C TYR A 8 -22.27 5.33 -17.63
N TYR A 9 -21.87 5.08 -18.87
CA TYR A 9 -22.36 3.93 -19.65
C TYR A 9 -21.17 3.02 -19.95
N ARG A 10 -21.31 1.74 -19.60
CA ARG A 10 -20.27 0.76 -19.90
C ARG A 10 -20.15 0.59 -21.43
N PRO A 11 -18.95 0.77 -22.03
CA PRO A 11 -18.72 0.44 -23.43
C PRO A 11 -18.88 -1.07 -23.66
N ASN A 12 -19.25 -1.47 -24.87
CA ASN A 12 -19.15 -2.87 -25.28
C ASN A 12 -17.68 -3.24 -25.51
N ASP A 13 -17.40 -4.52 -25.71
CA ASP A 13 -16.02 -5.02 -25.78
C ASP A 13 -15.26 -4.39 -26.96
N ASP A 14 -15.88 -4.26 -28.13
CA ASP A 14 -15.29 -3.61 -29.31
C ASP A 14 -14.91 -2.14 -29.05
N ALA A 15 -15.80 -1.36 -28.44
CA ALA A 15 -15.51 0.04 -28.10
C ALA A 15 -14.46 0.16 -27.00
N LEU A 16 -14.41 -0.80 -26.08
CA LEU A 16 -13.36 -0.83 -25.05
C LEU A 16 -11.99 -1.12 -25.67
N GLU A 17 -11.92 -2.05 -26.63
CA GLU A 17 -10.69 -2.35 -27.37
C GLU A 17 -10.21 -1.14 -28.19
N GLU A 18 -11.13 -0.44 -28.85
CA GLU A 18 -10.85 0.83 -29.54
C GLU A 18 -10.31 1.90 -28.59
N LEU A 19 -10.92 2.07 -27.41
CA LEU A 19 -10.42 3.00 -26.39
C LEU A 19 -9.00 2.63 -25.94
N TRP A 20 -8.73 1.36 -25.68
CA TRP A 20 -7.38 0.94 -25.28
C TRP A 20 -6.33 1.20 -26.35
N ARG A 21 -6.71 1.12 -27.63
CA ARG A 21 -5.83 1.39 -28.77
C ARG A 21 -5.58 2.89 -28.98
N ASP A 22 -6.63 3.70 -28.95
CA ASP A 22 -6.59 5.06 -29.51
C ASP A 22 -6.89 6.18 -28.49
N ALA A 23 -7.34 5.87 -27.27
CA ALA A 23 -7.71 6.91 -26.32
C ALA A 23 -6.51 7.72 -25.81
N CYS A 24 -6.81 8.97 -25.45
CA CYS A 24 -5.94 9.84 -24.66
C CYS A 24 -6.20 9.61 -23.17
N PHE A 25 -5.15 9.31 -22.42
CA PHE A 25 -5.22 9.06 -20.98
C PHE A 25 -4.97 10.35 -20.20
N ILE A 26 -5.94 10.69 -19.35
CA ILE A 26 -5.87 11.84 -18.45
C ILE A 26 -6.04 11.31 -17.04
N PHE A 27 -4.98 11.40 -16.24
CA PHE A 27 -4.99 10.95 -14.85
C PHE A 27 -5.42 12.08 -13.91
N ASP A 28 -6.18 11.74 -12.88
CA ASP A 28 -6.41 12.64 -11.75
C ASP A 28 -5.10 12.85 -10.98
N THR A 29 -4.96 14.01 -10.34
CA THR A 29 -3.81 14.36 -9.49
C THR A 29 -3.54 13.28 -8.44
N ASN A 30 -4.59 12.74 -7.82
CA ASN A 30 -4.44 11.76 -6.75
C ASN A 30 -3.78 10.47 -7.26
N VAL A 31 -4.06 10.04 -8.50
CA VAL A 31 -3.45 8.84 -9.09
C VAL A 31 -1.94 9.02 -9.23
N VAL A 32 -1.51 10.18 -9.73
CA VAL A 32 -0.08 10.50 -9.89
C VAL A 32 0.62 10.64 -8.53
N LEU A 33 -0.06 11.21 -7.54
CA LEU A 33 0.47 11.33 -6.17
C LEU A 33 0.56 9.97 -5.46
N GLU A 34 -0.35 9.03 -5.75
CA GLU A 34 -0.38 7.72 -5.12
C GLU A 34 0.88 6.90 -5.43
N ALA A 35 1.56 7.17 -6.55
CA ALA A 35 2.85 6.58 -6.88
C ALA A 35 3.90 6.72 -5.74
N TYR A 36 3.81 7.77 -4.91
CA TYR A 36 4.69 7.95 -3.75
C TYR A 36 4.31 7.12 -2.52
N ALA A 37 3.09 6.60 -2.46
CA ALA A 37 2.62 5.72 -1.40
C ALA A 37 2.78 4.23 -1.73
N LEU A 38 3.00 3.90 -3.00
CA LEU A 38 3.20 2.52 -3.43
C LEU A 38 4.52 1.95 -2.88
N PRO A 39 4.53 0.67 -2.45
CA PRO A 39 5.75 -0.10 -2.28
C PRO A 39 6.60 -0.06 -3.55
N GLU A 40 7.91 -0.27 -3.41
CA GLU A 40 8.87 -0.14 -4.52
C GLU A 40 8.49 -0.98 -5.74
N THR A 41 8.23 -2.28 -5.56
CA THR A 41 7.84 -3.18 -6.63
C THR A 41 6.56 -2.73 -7.35
N ALA A 42 5.51 -2.40 -6.59
CA ALA A 42 4.24 -1.93 -7.16
C ALA A 42 4.39 -0.57 -7.88
N ARG A 43 5.30 0.30 -7.41
CA ARG A 43 5.61 1.58 -8.05
C ARG A 43 6.31 1.36 -9.39
N GLU A 44 7.27 0.44 -9.46
CA GLU A 44 7.95 0.09 -10.70
C GLU A 44 6.98 -0.49 -11.73
N GLU A 45 6.11 -1.41 -11.31
CA GLU A 45 5.06 -1.96 -12.18
C GLU A 45 4.14 -0.84 -12.70
N PHE A 46 3.70 0.06 -11.81
CA PHE A 46 2.86 1.19 -12.19
C PHE A 46 3.55 2.10 -13.22
N LEU A 47 4.81 2.46 -12.99
CA LEU A 47 5.59 3.29 -13.93
C LEU A 47 5.78 2.58 -15.27
N SER A 48 6.03 1.26 -15.28
CA SER A 48 6.18 0.48 -16.52
C SER A 48 4.92 0.49 -17.40
N VAL A 49 3.73 0.55 -16.78
CA VAL A 49 2.47 0.67 -17.51
C VAL A 49 2.33 2.07 -18.11
N LEU A 50 2.66 3.11 -17.34
CA LEU A 50 2.63 4.49 -17.84
C LEU A 50 3.60 4.71 -19.00
N GLU A 51 4.79 4.10 -18.93
CA GLU A 51 5.78 4.15 -20.02
C GLU A 51 5.23 3.53 -21.32
N LYS A 52 4.51 2.41 -21.25
CA LYS A 52 3.91 1.75 -22.43
C LYS A 52 2.85 2.60 -23.15
N ILE A 53 2.28 3.57 -22.45
CA ILE A 53 1.22 4.44 -23.01
C ILE A 53 1.64 5.91 -23.06
N SER A 54 2.92 6.23 -22.83
CA SER A 54 3.41 7.60 -22.62
C SER A 54 3.00 8.58 -23.71
N ASP A 55 3.01 8.14 -24.97
CA ASP A 55 2.68 8.95 -26.14
C ASP A 55 1.20 9.37 -26.19
N ARG A 56 0.36 8.73 -25.37
CA ARG A 56 -1.07 8.97 -25.27
C ARG A 56 -1.49 9.56 -23.93
N ILE A 57 -0.54 9.92 -23.07
CA ILE A 57 -0.83 10.60 -21.81
C ILE A 57 -0.89 12.10 -22.05
N TRP A 58 -1.99 12.74 -21.64
CA TRP A 58 -2.07 14.19 -21.56
C TRP A 58 -2.31 14.62 -20.12
N ILE A 59 -1.51 15.60 -19.66
CA ILE A 59 -1.59 16.14 -18.30
C ILE A 59 -2.16 17.56 -18.36
N PRO A 60 -3.40 17.78 -17.87
CA PRO A 60 -3.96 19.12 -17.75
C PRO A 60 -3.12 19.99 -16.80
N TYR A 61 -3.08 21.30 -17.08
CA TYR A 61 -2.36 22.26 -16.24
C TYR A 61 -2.76 22.16 -14.75
N GLN A 62 -4.06 22.01 -14.46
CA GLN A 62 -4.56 21.90 -13.10
C GLN A 62 -3.98 20.67 -12.38
N VAL A 63 -3.90 19.53 -13.06
CA VAL A 63 -3.33 18.29 -12.51
C VAL A 63 -1.85 18.49 -12.17
N ALA A 64 -1.08 19.09 -13.09
CA ALA A 64 0.33 19.40 -12.86
C ALA A 64 0.52 20.39 -11.70
N LEU A 65 -0.30 21.44 -11.62
CA LEU A 65 -0.25 22.44 -10.56
C LEU A 65 -0.54 21.83 -9.19
N GLU A 66 -1.61 21.03 -9.08
CA GLU A 66 -1.95 20.36 -7.84
C GLU A 66 -0.89 19.34 -7.44
N PHE A 67 -0.34 18.59 -8.40
CA PHE A 67 0.77 17.67 -8.15
C PHE A 67 1.95 18.41 -7.51
N HIS A 68 2.41 19.51 -8.11
CA HIS A 68 3.51 20.30 -7.57
C HIS A 68 3.24 20.83 -6.16
N ARG A 69 2.01 21.25 -5.88
CA ARG A 69 1.62 21.75 -4.54
C ARG A 69 1.54 20.64 -3.49
N ARG A 70 1.09 19.45 -3.86
CA ARG A 70 0.74 18.37 -2.90
C ARG A 70 1.81 17.30 -2.74
N ARG A 71 2.76 17.19 -3.68
CA ARG A 71 3.79 16.13 -3.70
C ARG A 71 4.53 15.95 -2.37
N PHE A 72 5.08 17.02 -1.81
CA PHE A 72 5.83 16.95 -0.55
C PHE A 72 4.96 16.55 0.64
N THR A 73 3.72 17.04 0.68
CA THR A 73 2.74 16.66 1.71
C THR A 73 2.44 15.17 1.63
N LYS A 74 2.15 14.62 0.44
CA LYS A 74 1.89 13.19 0.26
C LYS A 74 3.08 12.33 0.73
N ILE A 75 4.31 12.67 0.34
CA ILE A 75 5.52 11.95 0.77
C ILE A 75 5.66 11.96 2.30
N LYS A 76 5.47 13.13 2.92
CA LYS A 76 5.54 13.30 4.37
C LYS A 76 4.48 12.47 5.09
N ASP A 77 3.24 12.50 4.60
CA ASP A 77 2.11 11.81 5.20
C ASP A 77 2.27 10.28 5.10
N THR A 78 2.70 9.77 3.95
CA THR A 78 3.04 8.34 3.77
C THR A 78 4.12 7.91 4.78
N SER A 79 5.21 8.68 4.86
CA SER A 79 6.34 8.35 5.76
C SER A 79 5.91 8.37 7.23
N LYS A 80 5.09 9.35 7.60
CA LYS A 80 4.53 9.49 8.95
C LYS A 80 3.60 8.32 9.29
N GLY A 81 2.70 7.94 8.40
CA GLY A 81 1.77 6.82 8.63
C GLY A 81 2.50 5.50 8.85
N ILE A 82 3.57 5.24 8.09
CA ILE A 82 4.41 4.05 8.29
C ILE A 82 5.10 4.09 9.66
N ALA A 83 5.64 5.24 10.07
CA ALA A 83 6.29 5.38 11.37
C ALA A 83 5.31 5.20 12.54
N GLU A 84 4.12 5.79 12.47
CA GLU A 84 3.07 5.66 13.48
C GLU A 84 2.56 4.22 13.60
N MET A 85 2.38 3.54 12.47
CA MET A 85 2.01 2.13 12.44
C MET A 85 3.09 1.24 13.08
N ARG A 86 4.37 1.53 12.83
CA ARG A 86 5.49 0.84 13.48
C ARG A 86 5.48 1.03 15.00
N GLU A 87 5.29 2.26 15.49
CA GLU A 87 5.26 2.52 16.93
C GLU A 87 4.02 1.94 17.62
N THR A 88 2.88 1.96 16.94
CA THR A 88 1.65 1.30 17.42
C THR A 88 1.86 -0.21 17.54
N GLY A 89 2.49 -0.83 16.53
CA GLY A 89 2.84 -2.25 16.54
C GLY A 89 3.76 -2.61 17.71
N LYS A 90 4.82 -1.83 17.94
CA LYS A 90 5.72 -2.02 19.10
C LYS A 90 4.97 -1.91 20.42
N THR A 91 4.12 -0.89 20.56
CA THR A 91 3.36 -0.67 21.80
C THR A 91 2.42 -1.84 22.08
N ASN A 92 1.74 -2.36 21.05
CA ASN A 92 0.86 -3.51 21.19
C ASN A 92 1.63 -4.79 21.54
N LEU A 93 2.77 -5.04 20.90
CA LEU A 93 3.67 -6.14 21.26
C LEU A 93 4.11 -6.07 22.73
N SER A 94 4.56 -4.90 23.19
CA SER A 94 4.94 -4.69 24.60
C SER A 94 3.79 -4.97 25.56
N ARG A 95 2.57 -4.53 25.24
CA ARG A 95 1.37 -4.83 26.05
C ARG A 95 1.07 -6.32 26.10
N MET A 96 1.19 -7.03 24.97
CA MET A 96 1.00 -8.47 24.93
C MET A 96 2.05 -9.19 25.79
N VAL A 97 3.33 -8.86 25.66
CA VAL A 97 4.41 -9.45 26.46
C VAL A 97 4.17 -9.24 27.96
N VAL A 98 3.79 -8.01 28.35
CA VAL A 98 3.45 -7.71 29.75
C VAL A 98 2.22 -8.49 30.21
N GLY A 99 1.18 -8.59 29.37
CA GLY A 99 -0.03 -9.35 29.67
C GLY A 99 0.26 -10.83 29.87
N VAL A 100 1.08 -11.42 29.01
CA VAL A 100 1.51 -12.81 29.11
C VAL A 100 2.37 -13.02 30.35
N ASN A 101 3.34 -12.14 30.66
CA ASN A 101 4.13 -12.26 31.89
C ASN A 101 3.32 -12.08 33.18
N LYS A 102 2.18 -11.37 33.13
CA LYS A 102 1.26 -11.23 34.27
C LYS A 102 0.40 -12.47 34.50
N LEU A 103 0.21 -13.29 33.47
CA LEU A 103 -0.37 -14.61 33.64
C LEU A 103 0.72 -15.42 34.34
N ASP A 104 0.63 -15.58 35.66
CA ASP A 104 1.51 -16.44 36.45
C ASP A 104 1.33 -17.91 35.98
N PHE A 105 1.86 -18.26 34.82
CA PHE A 105 1.73 -19.60 34.23
C PHE A 105 2.29 -20.68 35.16
N ASP A 106 3.24 -20.33 36.02
CA ASP A 106 3.81 -21.23 37.03
C ASP A 106 2.82 -21.56 38.16
N LYS A 107 1.80 -20.71 38.41
CA LYS A 107 0.78 -20.96 39.44
C LYS A 107 -0.37 -21.83 38.94
N TRP A 108 -0.52 -21.98 37.63
CA TRP A 108 -1.60 -22.75 37.02
C TRP A 108 -0.99 -23.94 36.27
N ASN A 109 -1.49 -25.16 36.46
CA ASN A 109 -0.97 -26.36 35.78
C ASN A 109 -1.35 -26.38 34.28
N THR A 110 -0.87 -25.38 33.53
CA THR A 110 -1.23 -25.05 32.15
C THR A 110 -0.44 -25.86 31.13
N GLY A 111 0.62 -26.55 31.56
CA GLY A 111 1.52 -27.30 30.68
C GLY A 111 2.42 -26.43 29.80
N ILE A 112 2.34 -25.10 29.90
CA ILE A 112 3.16 -24.16 29.14
C ILE A 112 4.43 -23.90 29.94
N GLN A 113 5.49 -24.65 29.63
CA GLN A 113 6.79 -24.46 30.24
C GLN A 113 7.69 -23.58 29.36
N ASN A 114 8.49 -22.73 30.01
CA ASN A 114 9.59 -22.01 29.37
C ASN A 114 9.14 -21.06 28.24
N LEU A 115 8.18 -20.19 28.56
CA LEU A 115 7.63 -19.15 27.69
C LEU A 115 8.71 -18.34 26.90
N PRO A 116 9.87 -17.96 27.47
CA PRO A 116 10.92 -17.28 26.70
C PRO A 116 11.47 -18.10 25.54
N ALA A 117 11.55 -19.42 25.69
CA ALA A 117 12.01 -20.33 24.63
C ALA A 117 10.96 -20.41 23.51
N ILE A 118 9.68 -20.53 23.85
CA ILE A 118 8.56 -20.56 22.89
C ILE A 118 8.52 -19.26 22.07
N LEU A 119 8.64 -18.10 22.74
CA LEU A 119 8.67 -16.80 22.07
C LEU A 119 9.88 -16.65 21.16
N SER A 120 11.05 -17.17 21.57
CA SER A 120 12.26 -17.16 20.75
C SER A 120 12.14 -18.07 19.53
N GLN A 121 11.47 -19.22 19.67
CA GLN A 121 11.22 -20.17 18.58
C GLN A 121 10.23 -19.59 17.56
N LEU A 122 9.13 -18.99 18.02
CA LEU A 122 8.17 -18.27 17.17
C LEU A 122 8.86 -17.11 16.43
N ALA A 123 9.68 -16.32 17.12
CA ALA A 123 10.41 -15.21 16.51
C ALA A 123 11.43 -15.67 15.44
N ALA A 124 11.99 -16.88 15.57
CA ALA A 124 12.85 -17.48 14.56
C ALA A 124 12.03 -17.98 13.35
N GLN A 125 10.89 -18.63 13.58
CA GLN A 125 10.01 -19.13 12.53
C GLN A 125 9.51 -18.01 11.61
N TYR A 126 9.00 -16.92 12.17
CA TYR A 126 8.43 -15.81 11.38
C TYR A 126 9.48 -14.87 10.75
N ARG A 127 10.75 -14.94 11.16
CA ARG A 127 11.84 -14.20 10.49
C ARG A 127 12.18 -14.77 9.11
N HIS A 128 11.98 -16.08 8.90
CA HIS A 128 12.23 -16.71 7.61
C HIS A 128 11.15 -16.37 6.57
N ASP A 129 9.89 -16.25 7.00
CA ASP A 129 8.77 -15.95 6.09
C ASP A 129 8.78 -14.50 5.56
N SER A 130 9.41 -13.55 6.26
CA SER A 130 9.55 -12.17 5.77
C SER A 130 10.66 -11.98 4.74
N ILE A 131 11.65 -12.90 4.69
CA ILE A 131 12.77 -12.84 3.75
C ILE A 131 12.45 -13.65 2.47
N ALA A 132 11.60 -14.67 2.56
CA ALA A 132 11.21 -15.49 1.41
C ALA A 132 10.17 -14.84 0.45
N LYS A 133 9.73 -13.59 0.72
CA LYS A 133 8.74 -12.85 -0.07
C LYS A 133 9.24 -11.54 -0.69
N GLN A 134 10.54 -11.26 -0.61
CA GLN A 134 11.22 -10.23 -1.42
C GLN A 134 11.87 -10.89 -2.62
#